data_AF-A0A2N2CBR1-F1
#
_entry.id   AF-A0A2N2CBR1-F1
#
_cell.length_a   1.000
_cell.length_b   1.000
_cell.length_c   1.000
_cell.angle_alpha   90.00
_cell.angle_beta   90.00
_cell.angle_gamma   90.00
#
_symmetry.space_group_name_H-M   'P 1'
#
loop_
_entity.id
_entity.type
_entity.pdbx_description
1 polymer ?
#
loop_
_entity_poly.entity_id
_entity_poly.type
_entity_poly.pdbx_seq_one_letter_code
_entity_poly.pdbx_strand_id
1 'polypeptide(L)'
;MTKNIKVYEKYLEEKFNQNILNQQDLTNHRAQIAYLQHERYIHLLVTSVVSIVLFLTFMLCLFQDSILFYLLLIILFFLDVFYVRHYYILENTVQHWYRLETEIIKKIQNVK
;
A
#
# COMPACT_ATOMS: atom_id res chain seq x y z
N MET A 1 5.84 -8.04 2.86
CA MET A 1 4.47 -7.76 3.30
C MET A 1 3.44 -8.76 2.76
N THR A 2 3.42 -9.02 1.44
CA THR A 2 2.40 -9.82 0.73
C THR A 2 2.21 -11.25 1.24
N LYS A 3 3.26 -11.87 1.78
CA LYS A 3 3.17 -13.24 2.32
C LYS A 3 2.32 -13.31 3.60
N ASN A 4 2.39 -12.31 4.47
CA ASN A 4 1.61 -12.27 5.71
C ASN A 4 0.14 -11.95 5.44
N ILE A 5 -0.12 -11.09 4.44
CA ILE A 5 -1.46 -10.74 3.95
C ILE A 5 -2.20 -12.00 3.48
N LYS A 6 -1.58 -12.82 2.62
CA LYS A 6 -2.19 -14.05 2.10
C LYS A 6 -2.47 -15.10 3.18
N VAL A 7 -1.57 -15.21 4.16
CA VAL A 7 -1.77 -16.11 5.31
C VAL A 7 -2.95 -15.66 6.16
N TYR A 8 -3.09 -14.35 6.36
CA TYR A 8 -4.21 -13.76 7.09
C TYR A 8 -5.54 -13.89 6.32
N GLU A 9 -5.54 -13.66 5.00
CA GLU A 9 -6.70 -13.88 4.14
C GLU A 9 -7.18 -15.34 4.22
N LYS A 10 -6.26 -16.30 4.12
CA LYS A 10 -6.59 -17.72 4.24
C LYS A 10 -7.18 -18.07 5.61
N TYR A 11 -6.63 -17.49 6.68
CA TYR A 11 -7.16 -17.65 8.04
C TYR A 11 -8.59 -17.10 8.17
N LEU A 12 -8.85 -15.92 7.60
CA LEU A 12 -10.18 -15.33 7.58
C LEU A 12 -11.15 -16.15 6.73
N GLU A 13 -10.71 -16.69 5.60
CA GLU A 13 -11.52 -17.53 4.71
C GLU A 13 -11.92 -18.86 5.37
N GLU A 14 -10.99 -19.52 6.07
CA GLU A 14 -11.28 -20.73 6.85
C GLU A 14 -12.33 -20.46 7.94
N LYS A 15 -12.20 -19.37 8.70
CA LYS A 15 -13.20 -18.95 9.70
C LYS A 15 -14.53 -18.53 9.07
N PHE A 16 -14.48 -17.88 7.92
CA PHE A 16 -15.66 -17.46 7.18
C PHE A 16 -16.49 -18.66 6.73
N ASN A 17 -15.85 -19.73 6.26
CA ASN A 17 -16.51 -20.98 5.86
C ASN A 17 -17.11 -21.74 7.05
N GLN A 18 -16.47 -21.69 8.21
CA GLN A 18 -16.97 -22.36 9.43
C GLN A 18 -18.06 -21.55 10.16
N ASN A 19 -18.35 -20.32 9.73
CA ASN A 19 -19.34 -19.42 10.34
C ASN A 19 -19.06 -19.05 11.81
N ILE A 20 -17.79 -19.08 12.23
CA ILE A 20 -17.33 -18.80 13.61
C ILE A 20 -16.76 -17.37 13.70
N LEU A 21 -17.17 -16.47 12.80
CA LEU A 21 -16.68 -15.10 12.77
C LEU A 21 -17.23 -14.30 13.95
N ASN A 22 -16.32 -13.78 14.76
CA ASN A 22 -16.66 -12.98 15.93
C ASN A 22 -16.31 -11.50 15.72
N GLN A 23 -16.90 -10.62 16.53
CA GLN A 23 -16.58 -9.18 16.53
C GLN A 23 -15.10 -8.90 16.76
N GLN A 24 -14.39 -9.78 17.49
CA GLN A 24 -12.94 -9.67 17.70
C GLN A 24 -12.14 -9.87 16.41
N ASP A 25 -12.60 -10.71 15.49
CA ASP A 25 -11.93 -10.92 14.20
C ASP A 25 -12.09 -9.68 13.31
N LEU A 26 -13.23 -8.99 13.39
CA LEU A 26 -13.47 -7.74 12.70
C LEU A 26 -12.57 -6.61 13.23
N THR A 27 -12.40 -6.48 14.55
CA THR A 27 -11.48 -5.49 15.13
C THR A 27 -10.03 -5.78 14.75
N ASN A 28 -9.61 -7.06 14.75
CA ASN A 28 -8.29 -7.45 14.28
C ASN A 28 -8.08 -7.11 12.79
N HIS A 29 -9.08 -7.37 11.94
CA HIS A 29 -9.02 -7.04 10.50
C HIS A 29 -8.88 -5.52 10.28
N ARG A 30 -9.65 -4.72 11.01
CA ARG A 30 -9.54 -3.25 10.98
C ARG A 30 -8.16 -2.75 11.41
N ALA A 31 -7.57 -3.36 12.43
CA ALA A 31 -6.21 -3.01 12.85
C ALA A 31 -5.18 -3.31 11.75
N GLN A 32 -5.35 -4.42 11.03
CA GLN A 32 -4.50 -4.77 9.89
C GLN A 32 -4.69 -3.82 8.70
N ILE A 33 -5.94 -3.41 8.41
CA ILE A 33 -6.21 -2.35 7.43
C ILE A 33 -5.52 -1.04 7.84
N ALA A 34 -5.61 -0.63 9.10
CA ALA A 34 -4.98 0.60 9.60
C ALA A 34 -3.45 0.57 9.46
N TYR A 35 -2.82 -0.60 9.67
CA TYR A 35 -1.39 -0.78 9.43
C TYR A 35 -1.02 -0.58 7.96
N LEU A 36 -1.80 -1.17 7.03
CA LEU A 36 -1.59 -0.98 5.59
C LEU A 36 -1.79 0.48 5.16
N GLN A 37 -2.78 1.16 5.73
CA GLN A 37 -3.00 2.59 5.48
C GLN A 37 -1.80 3.42 5.93
N HIS A 38 -1.25 3.14 7.11
CA HIS A 38 -0.08 3.84 7.63
C HIS A 38 1.13 3.67 6.71
N GLU A 39 1.40 2.45 6.26
CA GLU A 39 2.47 2.19 5.28
C GLU A 39 2.24 2.96 3.97
N ARG A 40 0.99 3.04 3.50
CA ARG A 40 0.63 3.81 2.30
C ARG A 40 0.93 5.31 2.46
N TYR A 41 0.61 5.90 3.61
CA TYR A 41 0.90 7.32 3.87
C TYR A 41 2.41 7.59 3.88
N ILE A 42 3.20 6.72 4.51
CA ILE A 42 4.66 6.85 4.51
C ILE A 42 5.20 6.73 3.09
N HIS A 43 4.73 5.75 2.31
CA HIS A 43 5.16 5.61 0.92
C HIS A 43 4.80 6.82 0.08
N LEU A 44 3.60 7.38 0.24
CA LEU A 44 3.20 8.60 -0.46
C LEU A 44 4.12 9.77 -0.10
N LEU A 45 4.42 9.94 1.19
CA LEU A 45 5.30 11.01 1.66
C LEU A 45 6.71 10.87 1.07
N VAL A 46 7.31 9.68 1.19
CA VAL A 46 8.66 9.42 0.66
C VAL A 46 8.69 9.59 -0.86
N THR A 47 7.70 9.06 -1.58
CA THR A 47 7.60 9.22 -3.04
C THR A 47 7.48 10.69 -3.42
N SER A 48 6.64 11.46 -2.74
CA SER A 48 6.47 12.89 -3.00
C SER A 48 7.77 13.67 -2.82
N VAL A 49 8.55 13.35 -1.78
CA VAL A 49 9.87 13.96 -1.56
C VAL A 49 10.84 13.58 -2.68
N VAL A 50 10.88 12.30 -3.08
CA VAL A 50 11.72 11.84 -4.20
C VAL A 50 11.33 12.54 -5.50
N SER A 51 10.04 12.65 -5.80
CA SER A 51 9.56 13.35 -6.99
C SER A 51 9.95 14.84 -6.97
N ILE A 52 9.86 15.52 -5.82
CA ILE A 52 10.31 16.92 -5.69
C ILE A 52 11.82 17.03 -5.97
N VAL A 53 12.65 16.15 -5.40
CA VAL A 53 14.10 16.14 -5.64
C VAL A 53 14.42 15.83 -7.10
N LEU A 54 13.67 14.94 -7.73
CA LEU A 54 13.77 14.64 -9.16
C LEU A 54 13.48 15.89 -10.01
N PHE A 55 12.41 16.61 -9.72
CA PHE A 55 12.07 17.86 -10.41
C PHE A 55 13.13 18.95 -10.20
N LEU A 56 13.66 19.11 -8.99
CA LEU A 56 14.76 20.04 -8.74
C LEU A 56 16.02 19.67 -9.52
N THR A 57 16.37 18.38 -9.54
CA THR A 57 17.52 17.86 -10.30
C THR A 57 17.33 18.09 -11.80
N PHE A 58 16.11 17.90 -12.31
CA PHE A 58 15.76 18.19 -13.69
C PHE A 58 15.96 19.68 -14.03
N MET A 59 15.52 20.59 -13.17
CA MET A 59 15.74 22.02 -13.36
C MET A 59 17.23 22.37 -13.39
N LEU A 60 18.05 21.77 -12.51
CA LEU A 60 19.51 21.98 -12.52
C LEU A 60 20.18 21.52 -13.83
N CYS A 61 19.70 20.43 -14.43
CA CYS A 61 20.21 19.96 -15.73
C CYS A 61 19.98 20.99 -16.85
N LEU A 62 18.95 21.85 -16.76
CA LEU A 62 18.67 22.88 -17.77
C LEU A 62 19.65 24.05 -17.72
N PHE A 63 20.25 24.33 -16.55
CA PHE A 63 21.19 25.43 -16.38
C PHE A 63 22.65 24.97 -16.41
N GLN A 64 22.91 23.70 -16.10
CA GLN A 64 24.26 23.18 -15.98
C GLN A 64 24.43 21.86 -16.76
N ASP A 65 25.18 21.94 -17.86
CA ASP A 65 25.54 20.78 -18.68
C ASP A 65 26.64 19.96 -18.02
N SER A 66 26.23 19.08 -17.09
CA SER A 66 27.12 18.11 -16.46
C SER A 66 26.54 16.71 -16.59
N ILE A 67 27.36 15.79 -17.11
CA ILE A 67 27.03 14.37 -17.25
C ILE A 67 26.60 13.73 -15.91
N LEU A 68 27.13 14.24 -14.79
CA LEU A 68 26.80 13.76 -13.45
C LEU A 68 25.34 14.04 -13.07
N PHE A 69 24.80 15.20 -13.45
CA PHE A 69 23.40 15.54 -13.15
C PHE A 69 22.43 14.71 -13.98
N TYR A 70 22.74 14.46 -15.25
CA TYR A 70 21.94 13.57 -16.10
C TYR A 70 21.91 12.13 -15.54
N LEU A 71 23.05 11.62 -15.06
CA LEU A 71 23.12 10.29 -14.44
C LEU A 71 22.31 10.23 -13.13
N LEU A 72 22.40 11.26 -12.28
CA LEU A 72 21.59 11.38 -11.07
C LEU A 72 20.10 11.42 -11.39
N LEU A 73 19.70 12.18 -12.40
CA LEU A 73 18.31 12.29 -12.85
C LEU A 73 17.75 10.92 -13.26
N ILE A 74 18.52 10.14 -14.04
CA ILE A 74 18.11 8.81 -14.47
C ILE A 74 17.91 7.87 -13.27
N ILE A 75 18.84 7.88 -12.31
CA ILE A 75 18.73 7.06 -11.09
C ILE A 75 17.48 7.44 -10.29
N LEU A 76 17.27 8.74 -10.06
CA LEU A 76 16.09 9.23 -9.35
C LEU A 76 14.79 8.89 -10.08
N PHE A 77 14.79 8.95 -11.41
CA PHE A 77 13.61 8.62 -12.21
C PHE A 77 13.22 7.15 -12.06
N PHE A 78 14.19 6.23 -12.17
CA PHE A 78 13.91 4.80 -11.97
C PHE A 78 13.47 4.50 -10.53
N LEU A 79 14.07 5.18 -9.55
CA LEU A 79 13.66 5.08 -8.15
C LEU A 79 12.20 5.52 -7.99
N ASP A 80 11.85 6.70 -8.50
CA ASP A 80 10.49 7.25 -8.42
C ASP A 80 9.45 6.31 -9.06
N VAL A 81 9.73 5.78 -10.25
CA VAL A 81 8.85 4.79 -10.92
C VAL A 81 8.66 3.52 -10.07
N PHE A 82 9.72 3.01 -9.44
CA PHE A 82 9.63 1.86 -8.56
C PHE A 82 8.76 2.15 -7.32
N TYR A 83 8.93 3.32 -6.71
CA TYR A 83 8.15 3.76 -5.57
C TYR A 83 6.67 3.94 -5.91
N VAL A 84 6.36 4.57 -7.05
CA VAL A 84 4.99 4.71 -7.56
C VAL A 84 4.35 3.35 -7.79
N ARG A 85 5.07 2.41 -8.41
CA ARG A 85 4.57 1.03 -8.60
C ARG A 85 4.27 0.36 -7.26
N HIS A 86 5.16 0.48 -6.28
CA HIS A 86 4.96 -0.10 -4.95
C HIS A 86 3.69 0.46 -4.29
N TYR A 87 3.48 1.78 -4.40
CA TYR A 87 2.28 2.45 -3.90
C TYR A 87 0.99 1.86 -4.49
N TYR A 88 0.92 1.64 -5.80
CA TYR A 88 -0.28 1.06 -6.45
C TYR A 88 -0.60 -0.36 -5.96
N ILE A 89 0.41 -1.18 -5.70
CA ILE A 89 0.20 -2.54 -5.17
C ILE A 89 -0.45 -2.48 -3.79
N LEU A 90 0.02 -1.55 -2.95
CA LEU A 90 -0.49 -1.38 -1.60
C LEU A 90 -1.92 -0.82 -1.60
N GLU A 91 -2.20 0.16 -2.46
CA GLU A 91 -3.55 0.72 -2.67
C GLU A 91 -4.55 -0.38 -3.06
N ASN A 92 -4.22 -1.20 -4.06
CA ASN A 92 -5.09 -2.27 -4.53
C ASN A 92 -5.37 -3.31 -3.43
N THR A 93 -4.37 -3.60 -2.60
CA THR A 93 -4.50 -4.52 -1.46
C THR A 93 -5.47 -3.98 -0.42
N VAL A 94 -5.32 -2.71 -0.03
CA VAL A 94 -6.22 -2.05 0.94
C VAL A 94 -7.66 -2.02 0.41
N GLN A 95 -7.85 -1.70 -0.87
CA GLN A 95 -9.17 -1.70 -1.51
C GLN A 95 -9.83 -3.08 -1.51
N HIS A 96 -9.05 -4.14 -1.74
CA HIS A 96 -9.54 -5.51 -1.62
C HIS A 96 -10.00 -5.82 -0.18
N TRP A 97 -9.22 -5.41 0.81
CA TRP A 97 -9.54 -5.66 2.22
C TRP A 97 -10.76 -4.91 2.75
N TYR A 98 -11.09 -3.74 2.21
CA TYR A 98 -12.37 -3.07 2.50
C TYR A 98 -13.58 -3.83 1.98
N ARG A 99 -13.47 -4.44 0.80
CA ARG A 99 -14.54 -5.30 0.27
C ARG A 99 -14.73 -6.52 1.16
N LEU A 100 -13.63 -7.16 1.56
CA LEU A 100 -13.64 -8.30 2.49
C LEU A 100 -14.26 -7.92 3.84
N GLU A 101 -13.93 -6.74 4.38
CA GLU A 101 -14.55 -6.24 5.62
C GLU A 101 -16.07 -6.15 5.51
N THR A 102 -16.57 -5.64 4.38
CA THR A 102 -18.01 -5.52 4.13
C THR A 102 -18.69 -6.89 4.10
N GLU A 103 -18.05 -7.90 3.52
CA GLU A 103 -18.55 -9.28 3.50
C GLU A 103 -18.59 -9.90 4.90
N ILE A 104 -17.54 -9.68 5.70
CA ILE A 104 -17.48 -10.13 7.10
C ILE A 104 -18.62 -9.50 7.93
N ILE A 105 -18.84 -8.19 7.81
CA ILE A 105 -19.90 -7.48 8.53
C ILE A 105 -21.28 -8.03 8.17
N LYS A 106 -21.56 -8.23 6.87
CA LYS A 106 -22.83 -8.80 6.40
C LYS A 106 -23.09 -10.18 7.01
N LYS A 107 -22.07 -11.04 7.07
CA LYS A 107 -22.19 -12.36 7.71
C LYS A 107 -22.46 -12.26 9.19
N ILE A 108 -21.70 -11.44 9.93
CA ILE A 108 -21.90 -11.28 11.38
C ILE A 108 -23.30 -10.73 11.70
N GLN A 109 -23.83 -9.83 10.86
CA GLN A 109 -25.16 -9.24 11.04
C GLN A 109 -26.31 -10.17 10.63
N ASN A 110 -26.13 -10.99 9.59
CA ASN A 110 -27.12 -11.98 9.12
C ASN A 110 -27.15 -13.27 9.95
N VAL A 111 -26.28 -13.42 10.95
CA VAL A 111 -26.30 -14.54 11.91
C VAL A 111 -27.21 -14.25 13.12
N LYS A 112 -28.08 -13.23 13.02
CA LYS A 112 -29.22 -13.03 13.93
C LYS A 112 -30.52 -13.48 13.29
#